data_AF-A0A412AQA1-F1
#
_entry.id   AF-A0A412AQA1-F1
#
_cell.length_a   1.000
_cell.length_b   1.000
_cell.length_c   1.000
_cell.angle_alpha   90.00
_cell.angle_beta   90.00
_cell.angle_gamma   90.00
#
_symmetry.space_group_name_H-M   'P 1'
#
loop_
_entity.id
_entity.type
_entity.pdbx_description
1 polymer ?
#
loop_
_entity_poly.entity_id
_entity_poly.type
_entity_poly.pdbx_seq_one_letter_code
_entity_poly.pdbx_strand_id
1 'polypeptide(L)'
;MKKFLSVTLALLILFNLTSCYRPNTIFRTKRSDLYAVTCFSVPYISGDPEWDKLFIMEKDSQGRTLYKYIASTRYLSDYSDDFVYAMVICQNSDENFAYYYDNFNFILSEDGEFSEEEITKLKTWNDWEKDLDY
;
A
#
# COMPACT_ATOMS: atom_id res chain seq x y z
N MET A 1 1.81 40.25 26.65
CA MET A 1 1.13 38.99 27.02
C MET A 1 -0.03 38.64 26.11
N LYS A 2 -1.06 39.49 25.91
CA LYS A 2 -2.21 39.18 25.03
C LYS A 2 -1.84 38.77 23.60
N LYS A 3 -0.92 39.50 22.94
CA LYS A 3 -0.44 39.16 21.59
C LYS A 3 0.27 37.81 21.53
N PHE A 4 1.04 37.47 22.57
CA PHE A 4 1.74 36.19 22.66
C PHE A 4 0.75 35.03 22.84
N LEU A 5 -0.25 35.21 23.72
CA LEU A 5 -1.34 34.24 23.92
C LEU A 5 -2.15 33.99 22.64
N SER A 6 -2.48 35.04 21.89
CA SER A 6 -3.19 34.93 20.60
C SER A 6 -2.38 34.16 19.56
N VAL A 7 -1.05 34.38 19.49
CA VAL A 7 -0.17 33.63 18.58
C VAL A 7 -0.06 32.17 18.99
N THR A 8 0.09 31.87 20.29
CA THR A 8 0.13 30.49 20.79
C THR A 8 -1.18 29.75 20.50
N LEU A 9 -2.33 30.39 20.69
CA LEU A 9 -3.63 29.80 20.38
C LEU A 9 -3.81 29.55 18.88
N ALA A 10 -3.40 30.50 18.03
CA ALA A 10 -3.45 30.34 16.58
C ALA A 10 -2.56 29.17 16.12
N LEU A 11 -1.36 29.04 16.68
CA LEU A 11 -0.47 27.90 16.40
C LEU A 11 -1.07 26.58 16.84
N LEU A 12 -1.65 26.50 18.05
CA LEU A 12 -2.33 25.30 18.53
C LEU A 12 -3.48 24.88 17.60
N ILE A 13 -4.29 25.84 17.11
CA ILE A 13 -5.36 25.55 16.14
C ILE A 13 -4.76 25.02 14.83
N LEU A 14 -3.72 25.67 14.30
CA LEU A 14 -3.05 25.24 13.06
C LEU A 14 -2.42 23.85 13.17
N PHE A 15 -1.81 23.50 14.30
CA PHE A 15 -1.24 22.17 14.55
C PHE A 15 -2.30 21.07 14.63
N ASN A 16 -3.51 21.37 15.14
CA ASN A 16 -4.60 20.38 15.15
C ASN A 16 -5.14 20.13 13.74
N LEU A 17 -5.13 21.13 12.86
CA LEU A 17 -5.61 21.00 11.48
C LEU A 17 -4.68 20.15 10.58
N THR A 18 -3.40 20.00 10.92
CA THR A 18 -2.46 19.16 10.15
C THR A 18 -2.44 17.69 10.58
N SER A 19 -3.05 17.35 11.72
CA SER A 19 -3.06 15.99 12.28
C SER A 19 -3.83 14.95 11.45
N CYS A 20 -4.64 15.39 10.49
CA CYS A 20 -5.37 14.52 9.56
C CYS A 20 -4.57 14.16 8.29
N TYR A 21 -3.33 14.63 8.15
CA TYR A 21 -2.50 14.27 7.01
C TYR A 21 -1.85 12.90 7.21
N ARG A 22 -2.36 11.90 6.51
CA ARG A 22 -1.84 10.53 6.49
C ARG A 22 -1.33 10.18 5.09
N PRO A 23 -0.05 10.46 4.79
CA PRO A 23 0.50 10.16 3.48
C PRO A 23 0.46 8.65 3.20
N ASN A 24 0.44 8.30 1.92
CA ASN A 24 0.49 6.91 1.43
C ASN A 24 -0.71 6.03 1.79
N THR A 25 -1.76 6.58 2.42
CA THR A 25 -3.04 5.87 2.54
C THR A 25 -3.67 5.66 1.18
N ILE A 26 -4.37 4.55 0.97
CA ILE A 26 -5.00 4.22 -0.34
C ILE A 26 -5.87 5.37 -0.85
N PHE A 27 -6.70 5.96 0.02
CA PHE A 27 -7.54 7.10 -0.32
C PHE A 27 -6.72 8.30 -0.85
N ARG A 28 -5.51 8.51 -0.33
CA ARG A 28 -4.62 9.60 -0.74
C ARG A 28 -3.82 9.27 -1.99
N THR A 29 -3.38 8.04 -2.17
CA THR A 29 -2.60 7.63 -3.35
C THR A 29 -3.45 7.56 -4.62
N LYS A 30 -4.79 7.45 -4.49
CA LYS A 30 -5.71 7.24 -5.61
C LYS A 30 -5.36 6.00 -6.45
N ARG A 31 -4.77 4.98 -5.81
CA ARG A 31 -4.43 3.70 -6.43
C ARG A 31 -5.43 2.61 -6.03
N SER A 32 -6.70 2.85 -6.35
CA SER A 32 -7.78 1.88 -6.11
C SER A 32 -7.57 0.58 -6.91
N ASP A 33 -6.88 0.67 -8.04
CA ASP A 33 -6.40 -0.46 -8.84
C ASP A 33 -5.50 -1.40 -8.01
N LEU A 34 -4.46 -0.86 -7.38
CA LEU A 34 -3.53 -1.67 -6.58
C LEU A 34 -4.16 -2.18 -5.28
N TYR A 35 -5.05 -1.36 -4.68
CA TYR A 35 -5.88 -1.79 -3.56
C TYR A 35 -6.73 -3.00 -3.92
N ALA A 36 -7.42 -2.96 -5.06
CA ALA A 36 -8.24 -4.06 -5.54
C ALA A 36 -7.38 -5.32 -5.74
N VAL A 37 -6.26 -5.22 -6.45
CA VAL A 37 -5.33 -6.36 -6.64
C VAL A 37 -4.95 -6.98 -5.30
N THR A 38 -4.56 -6.17 -4.32
CA THR A 38 -4.18 -6.69 -2.99
C THR A 38 -5.33 -7.41 -2.30
N CYS A 39 -6.53 -6.83 -2.28
CA CYS A 39 -7.69 -7.42 -1.59
C CYS A 39 -8.17 -8.71 -2.26
N PHE A 40 -7.95 -8.87 -3.57
CA PHE A 40 -8.31 -10.08 -4.29
C PHE A 40 -7.21 -11.15 -4.31
N SER A 41 -5.94 -10.76 -4.20
CA SER A 41 -4.83 -11.69 -4.31
C SER A 41 -4.27 -12.15 -2.96
N VAL A 42 -4.29 -11.29 -1.94
CA VAL A 42 -3.67 -11.58 -0.65
C VAL A 42 -4.71 -12.07 0.37
N PRO A 43 -4.61 -13.32 0.86
CA PRO A 43 -5.51 -13.84 1.87
C PRO A 43 -5.51 -12.97 3.14
N TYR A 44 -6.67 -12.87 3.78
CA TYR A 44 -6.88 -12.15 5.04
C TYR A 44 -6.70 -10.63 5.00
N ILE A 45 -6.43 -10.01 3.84
CA ILE A 45 -6.48 -8.55 3.68
C ILE A 45 -7.89 -8.16 3.21
N SER A 46 -8.70 -7.61 4.13
CA SER A 46 -10.02 -7.05 3.81
C SER A 46 -9.97 -5.61 3.30
N GLY A 47 -8.89 -4.89 3.64
CA GLY A 47 -8.61 -3.56 3.15
C GLY A 47 -9.36 -2.43 3.87
N ASP A 48 -8.64 -1.48 4.45
CA ASP A 48 -9.20 -0.21 4.96
C ASP A 48 -8.53 0.97 4.24
N PRO A 49 -9.15 1.54 3.20
CA PRO A 49 -8.51 2.57 2.39
C PRO A 49 -8.07 3.85 3.12
N GLU A 50 -8.63 4.13 4.30
CA GLU A 50 -8.28 5.30 5.11
C GLU A 50 -7.04 5.07 6.01
N TRP A 51 -6.68 3.81 6.25
CA TRP A 51 -5.64 3.42 7.20
C TRP A 51 -4.53 2.60 6.57
N ASP A 52 -4.87 1.73 5.62
CA ASP A 52 -3.93 0.92 4.88
C ASP A 52 -3.04 1.80 4.02
N LYS A 53 -1.78 1.39 3.93
CA LYS A 53 -0.76 2.16 3.23
C LYS A 53 -0.22 1.40 2.04
N LEU A 54 0.12 2.16 1.00
CA LEU A 54 0.72 1.66 -0.22
C LEU A 54 1.94 2.49 -0.59
N PHE A 55 3.02 1.80 -0.91
CA PHE A 55 4.28 2.38 -1.36
C PHE A 55 4.68 1.73 -2.67
N ILE A 56 4.69 2.50 -3.76
CA ILE A 56 5.21 2.04 -5.03
C ILE A 56 6.73 1.94 -4.89
N MET A 57 7.25 0.73 -5.08
CA MET A 57 8.68 0.47 -5.00
C MET A 57 9.33 0.62 -6.37
N GLU A 58 8.69 0.04 -7.40
CA GLU A 58 9.24 0.01 -8.75
C GLU A 58 8.13 -0.14 -9.80
N LYS A 59 8.41 0.32 -11.01
CA LYS A 59 7.62 -0.01 -12.21
C LYS A 59 8.57 -0.49 -13.29
N ASP A 60 8.19 -1.56 -13.98
CA ASP A 60 8.97 -2.10 -15.09
C ASP A 60 8.62 -1.41 -16.42
N SER A 61 9.39 -1.71 -17.47
CA SER A 61 9.16 -1.14 -18.81
C SER A 61 7.84 -1.57 -19.47
N GLN A 62 7.21 -2.63 -18.95
CA GLN A 62 5.98 -3.25 -19.47
C GLN A 62 4.74 -2.74 -18.73
N GLY A 63 4.91 -1.91 -17.69
CA GLY A 63 3.83 -1.30 -16.91
C GLY A 63 3.49 -2.02 -15.61
N ARG A 64 4.16 -3.15 -15.30
CA ARG A 64 3.97 -3.86 -14.02
C ARG A 64 4.40 -2.95 -12.88
N THR A 65 3.65 -2.99 -11.79
CA THR A 65 3.95 -2.19 -10.60
C THR A 65 4.25 -3.11 -9.42
N LEU A 66 5.46 -2.99 -8.86
CA LEU A 66 5.85 -3.59 -7.58
C LEU A 66 5.57 -2.57 -6.47
N TYR A 67 4.85 -3.00 -5.44
CA TYR A 67 4.50 -2.13 -4.33
C TYR A 67 4.43 -2.89 -3.00
N LYS A 68 4.75 -2.18 -1.93
CA LYS A 68 4.54 -2.63 -0.56
C LYS A 68 3.17 -2.16 -0.09
N TYR A 69 2.38 -3.10 0.43
CA TYR A 69 1.09 -2.85 1.06
C TYR A 69 1.19 -3.14 2.56
N ILE A 70 0.61 -2.27 3.37
CA ILE A 70 0.54 -2.42 4.83
C ILE A 70 -0.93 -2.37 5.22
N ALA A 71 -1.49 -3.52 5.56
CA ALA A 71 -2.89 -3.65 5.96
C ALA A 71 -3.01 -3.66 7.48
N SER A 72 -3.95 -2.88 8.02
CA SER A 72 -4.29 -2.99 9.44
C SER A 72 -5.09 -4.26 9.71
N THR A 73 -4.72 -5.03 10.73
CA THR A 73 -5.50 -6.22 11.16
C THR A 73 -6.57 -5.88 12.20
N ARG A 74 -6.86 -4.60 12.42
CA ARG A 74 -7.79 -4.13 13.46
C ARG A 74 -9.21 -4.71 13.34
N TYR A 75 -9.62 -5.15 12.16
CA TYR A 75 -10.91 -5.80 11.91
C TYR A 75 -10.87 -7.33 12.05
N LEU A 76 -9.68 -7.92 12.23
CA LEU A 76 -9.46 -9.37 12.32
C LEU A 76 -9.26 -9.83 13.77
N SER A 77 -8.81 -8.96 14.67
CA SER A 77 -8.77 -9.27 16.10
C SER A 77 -8.96 -8.03 16.97
N ASP A 78 -9.69 -8.19 18.08
CA ASP A 78 -9.93 -7.13 19.06
C ASP A 78 -8.67 -6.72 19.86
N TYR A 79 -7.52 -7.38 19.64
CA TYR A 79 -6.40 -7.37 20.58
C TYR A 79 -5.01 -7.11 20.01
N SER A 80 -4.84 -6.71 18.74
CA SER A 80 -3.53 -6.27 18.28
C SER A 80 -3.57 -5.14 17.26
N ASP A 81 -2.68 -4.15 17.46
CA ASP A 81 -2.27 -3.18 16.45
C ASP A 81 -1.31 -3.85 15.43
N ASP A 82 -1.60 -5.09 15.05
CA ASP A 82 -0.77 -5.82 14.11
C ASP A 82 -1.04 -5.33 12.68
N PHE A 83 -0.03 -5.50 11.85
CA PHE A 83 -0.10 -5.18 10.43
C PHE A 83 0.24 -6.42 9.63
N VAL A 84 -0.47 -6.63 8.53
CA VAL A 84 -0.03 -7.55 7.49
C VAL A 84 0.78 -6.75 6.49
N TYR A 85 2.02 -7.17 6.27
CA TYR A 85 2.89 -6.58 5.26
C TYR A 85 2.92 -7.50 4.04
N ALA A 86 2.59 -6.95 2.89
CA ALA A 86 2.65 -7.65 1.62
C ALA A 86 3.54 -6.88 0.63
N MET A 87 4.36 -7.60 -0.12
CA MET A 87 4.98 -7.10 -1.33
C MET A 87 4.22 -7.72 -2.50
N VAL A 88 3.66 -6.88 -3.38
CA VAL A 88 2.70 -7.31 -4.40
C VAL A 88 3.10 -6.77 -5.77
N ILE A 89 2.87 -7.55 -6.81
CA ILE A 89 2.97 -7.13 -8.21
C ILE A 89 1.57 -7.03 -8.81
N CYS A 90 1.24 -5.85 -9.34
CA CYS A 90 0.14 -5.65 -10.26
C CYS A 90 0.68 -5.77 -11.69
N GLN A 91 0.06 -6.61 -12.52
CA GLN A 91 0.51 -6.85 -13.89
C GLN A 91 0.25 -5.62 -14.75
N ASN A 92 -0.97 -5.09 -14.71
CA ASN A 92 -1.34 -3.85 -15.37
C ASN A 92 -2.63 -3.30 -14.77
N SER A 93 -2.97 -2.05 -15.05
CA SER A 93 -4.25 -1.46 -14.66
C SER A 93 -4.66 -0.35 -15.62
N ASP A 94 -5.95 -0.26 -15.90
CA ASP A 94 -6.59 0.86 -16.60
C ASP A 94 -7.68 1.50 -15.73
N GLU A 95 -8.51 2.37 -16.32
CA GLU A 95 -9.58 3.07 -15.61
C GLU A 95 -10.64 2.12 -15.04
N ASN A 96 -10.81 0.94 -15.63
CA ASN A 96 -11.88 0.00 -15.34
C ASN A 96 -11.38 -1.30 -14.71
N PHE A 97 -10.16 -1.74 -15.04
CA PHE A 97 -9.67 -3.05 -14.67
C PHE A 97 -8.28 -3.00 -14.04
N ALA A 98 -8.06 -3.90 -13.07
CA ALA A 98 -6.75 -4.21 -12.54
C ALA A 98 -6.44 -5.68 -12.84
N TYR A 99 -5.35 -5.91 -13.55
CA TYR A 99 -4.92 -7.22 -14.01
C TYR A 99 -3.82 -7.73 -13.09
N TYR A 100 -3.93 -8.99 -12.69
CA TYR A 100 -2.94 -9.66 -11.86
C TYR A 100 -2.84 -11.12 -12.28
N TYR A 101 -1.68 -11.72 -12.00
CA TYR A 101 -1.46 -13.14 -12.26
C TYR A 101 -2.30 -13.97 -11.28
N ASP A 102 -3.07 -14.93 -11.78
CA ASP A 102 -3.90 -15.84 -10.97
C ASP A 102 -3.10 -16.72 -9.98
N ASN A 103 -1.77 -16.80 -10.17
CA ASN A 103 -0.85 -17.56 -9.31
C ASN A 103 -0.29 -16.69 -8.16
N PHE A 104 1.03 -16.77 -7.93
CA PHE A 104 1.72 -16.04 -6.86
C PHE A 104 2.16 -14.64 -7.33
N ASN A 105 1.33 -13.63 -7.09
CA ASN A 105 1.68 -12.23 -7.33
C ASN A 105 2.09 -11.46 -6.06
N PHE A 106 2.27 -12.14 -4.92
CA PHE A 106 2.65 -11.52 -3.67
C PHE A 106 3.56 -12.42 -2.80
N ILE A 107 4.21 -11.78 -1.82
CA ILE A 107 4.85 -12.41 -0.66
C ILE A 107 4.47 -11.64 0.61
N LEU A 108 4.52 -12.31 1.76
CA LEU A 108 4.18 -11.76 3.08
C LEU A 108 5.42 -11.63 3.97
N SER A 109 5.37 -10.68 4.89
CA SER A 109 6.38 -10.50 5.93
C SER A 109 5.72 -10.18 7.28
N GLU A 110 6.32 -10.66 8.37
CA GLU A 110 5.85 -10.41 9.74
C GLU A 110 6.31 -9.06 10.28
N ASP A 111 7.52 -8.62 9.92
CA ASP A 111 8.13 -7.35 10.35
C ASP A 111 8.07 -6.27 9.26
N GLY A 112 7.64 -6.63 8.06
CA GLY A 112 7.55 -5.76 6.91
C GLY A 112 8.86 -5.59 6.14
N GLU A 113 9.91 -6.31 6.51
CA GLU A 113 11.14 -6.38 5.74
C GLU A 113 11.05 -7.49 4.69
N PHE A 114 11.64 -7.23 3.52
CA PHE A 114 11.69 -8.17 2.40
C PHE A 114 13.11 -8.17 1.85
N SER A 115 13.72 -9.34 1.75
CA SER A 115 15.06 -9.47 1.19
C SER A 115 15.06 -9.22 -0.32
N GLU A 116 16.21 -8.77 -0.84
CA GLU A 116 16.38 -8.62 -2.30
C GLU A 116 16.18 -9.95 -3.03
N GLU A 117 16.52 -11.08 -2.41
CA GLU A 117 16.31 -12.42 -2.97
C GLU A 117 14.83 -12.73 -3.14
N GLU A 118 14.01 -12.48 -2.11
CA GLU A 118 12.56 -12.70 -2.17
C GLU A 118 11.89 -11.80 -3.20
N ILE A 119 12.28 -10.53 -3.26
CA ILE A 119 11.77 -9.59 -4.26
C ILE A 119 12.17 -10.04 -5.67
N THR A 120 13.42 -10.47 -5.87
CA THR A 120 13.90 -10.98 -7.17
C THR A 120 13.15 -12.23 -7.59
N LYS A 121 12.86 -13.13 -6.65
CA LYS A 121 12.07 -14.34 -6.89
C LYS A 121 10.63 -13.99 -7.28
N LEU A 122 10.00 -13.07 -6.55
CA LEU A 122 8.66 -12.56 -6.86
C LEU A 122 8.60 -11.95 -8.27
N LYS A 123 9.56 -11.09 -8.60
CA LYS A 123 9.71 -10.50 -9.94
C LYS A 123 9.84 -11.58 -11.02
N THR A 124 10.67 -12.59 -10.78
CA THR A 124 10.87 -13.70 -11.72
C THR A 124 9.60 -14.50 -11.97
N TRP A 125 8.81 -14.77 -10.93
CA TRP A 125 7.52 -15.48 -11.05
C TRP A 125 6.44 -14.69 -11.77
N ASN A 126 6.57 -13.37 -11.84
CA ASN A 126 5.59 -12.48 -12.45
C ASN A 126 6.13 -11.87 -13.75
N ASP A 127 7.07 -12.57 -14.39
CA ASP A 127 7.63 -12.23 -15.70
C ASP A 127 8.17 -10.80 -15.80
N TRP A 128 8.77 -10.28 -14.72
CA TRP A 128 9.29 -8.91 -14.66
C TRP A 128 10.24 -8.60 -15.83
N GLU A 129 10.04 -7.46 -16.49
CA GLU A 129 10.76 -7.03 -17.70
C GLU A 129 10.64 -8.01 -18.90
N LYS A 130 9.71 -8.98 -18.86
CA LYS A 130 9.35 -9.81 -20.02
C LYS A 130 8.12 -9.26 -20.70
N ASP A 131 8.04 -9.46 -22.01
CA ASP A 131 6.85 -9.11 -22.79
C ASP A 131 5.59 -9.74 -22.20
N LEU A 132 4.51 -8.97 -22.15
CA LEU A 132 3.20 -9.45 -21.71
C LEU A 132 2.58 -10.30 -22.84
N ASP A 133 2.22 -11.53 -22.52
CA ASP A 133 1.44 -12.40 -23.42
C ASP A 133 -0.04 -12.10 -23.19
N TYR A 134 -0.68 -11.47 -24.19
CA TYR A 134 -2.08 -11.01 -24.13
C TYR A 134 -3.02 -11.95 -24.89
#